data_AF-A0A3R6IIY3-F1
#
_entry.id   AF-A0A3R6IIY3-F1
#
_cell.length_a   1.000
_cell.length_b   1.000
_cell.length_c   1.000
_cell.angle_alpha   90.00
_cell.angle_beta   90.00
_cell.angle_gamma   90.00
#
_symmetry.space_group_name_H-M   'P 1'
#
loop_
_entity.id
_entity.type
_entity.pdbx_description
1 polymer ?
#
loop_
_entity_poly.entity_id
_entity_poly.type
_entity_poly.pdbx_seq_one_letter_code
_entity_poly.pdbx_strand_id
1 'polypeptide(L)' 'MKTKKTDSLMEYIKANRKGSREAEIENHGHPINYNRVQVSKKVYNRKRDKADARRHLPYSFLYLIVE' A
#
# COMPACT_ATOMS: atom_id res chain seq x y z
N MET A 1 -17.81 -29.10 23.16
CA MET A 1 -17.44 -27.90 22.36
C MET A 1 -18.47 -26.81 22.67
N LYS A 2 -18.09 -25.67 23.25
CA LYS A 2 -19.05 -24.60 23.58
C LYS A 2 -19.50 -23.93 22.28
N THR A 3 -20.77 -24.09 21.91
CA THR A 3 -21.37 -23.34 20.80
C THR A 3 -21.49 -21.88 21.22
N LYS A 4 -20.74 -20.98 20.58
CA LYS A 4 -20.92 -19.54 20.79
C LYS A 4 -22.30 -19.18 20.28
N LYS A 5 -23.15 -18.61 21.13
CA LYS A 5 -24.42 -18.02 20.69
C LYS A 5 -24.06 -16.92 19.70
N THR A 6 -24.48 -17.06 18.45
CA THR A 6 -24.30 -16.04 17.42
C THR A 6 -25.35 -14.98 17.66
N ASP A 7 -24.89 -13.76 17.92
CA ASP A 7 -25.76 -12.60 18.07
C ASP A 7 -26.17 -12.15 16.66
N SER A 8 -27.46 -12.12 16.34
CA SER A 8 -27.96 -11.85 14.98
C SER A 8 -27.47 -10.49 14.46
N LEU A 9 -27.33 -9.52 15.37
CA LEU A 9 -26.75 -8.21 15.09
C LEU A 9 -25.29 -8.30 14.65
N MET A 10 -24.50 -9.18 15.28
CA MET A 10 -23.09 -9.35 14.96
C MET A 10 -22.91 -10.02 13.59
N GLU A 11 -23.81 -10.91 13.20
CA GLU A 11 -23.83 -11.49 11.85
C GLU A 11 -24.18 -10.44 10.80
N TYR A 12 -25.21 -9.62 11.06
CA TYR A 12 -25.57 -8.50 10.19
C TYR A 12 -24.41 -7.51 10.01
N ILE A 13 -23.74 -7.11 11.09
CA ILE A 13 -22.58 -6.22 11.02
C ILE A 13 -21.44 -6.85 10.21
N LYS A 14 -21.19 -8.15 10.40
CA LYS A 14 -20.13 -8.87 9.67
C LYS A 14 -20.43 -8.97 8.18
N ALA A 15 -21.68 -9.22 7.80
CA ALA A 15 -22.11 -9.24 6.40
C ALA A 15 -21.87 -7.88 5.74
N ASN A 16 -22.26 -6.79 6.40
CA ASN A 16 -22.02 -5.43 5.90
C ASN A 16 -20.52 -5.12 5.74
N ARG A 17 -19.68 -5.47 6.72
CA ARG A 17 -18.22 -5.29 6.61
C ARG A 17 -17.62 -6.05 5.42
N LYS A 18 -18.11 -7.27 5.16
CA LYS A 18 -17.69 -8.09 4.02
C LYS A 18 -18.12 -7.44 2.70
N GLY A 19 -19.39 -7.04 2.60
CA GLY A 19 -19.92 -6.35 1.42
C GLY A 19 -19.19 -5.05 1.09
N SER A 20 -18.90 -4.21 2.08
CA SER A 20 -18.11 -2.98 1.86
C SER A 20 -16.72 -3.27 1.30
N ARG A 21 -16.07 -4.35 1.76
CA ARG A 21 -14.74 -4.73 1.26
C ARG A 21 -14.80 -5.33 -0.14
N GLU A 22 -15.84 -6.09 -0.45
CA GLU A 22 -16.07 -6.62 -1.81
C GLU A 22 -16.33 -5.49 -2.81
N ALA A 23 -17.14 -4.50 -2.46
CA ALA A 23 -17.37 -3.32 -3.30
C ALA A 23 -16.09 -2.48 -3.51
N GLU A 24 -15.22 -2.37 -2.51
CA GLU A 24 -13.92 -1.71 -2.65
C GLU A 24 -13.01 -2.45 -3.64
N ILE A 25 -12.98 -3.78 -3.55
CA ILE A 25 -12.18 -4.62 -4.45
C ILE A 25 -12.74 -4.60 -5.88
N GLU A 26 -14.05 -4.57 -6.09
CA GLU A 26 -14.65 -4.46 -7.42
C GLU A 26 -14.27 -3.14 -8.10
N ASN A 27 -14.36 -2.02 -7.37
CA ASN A 27 -14.06 -0.70 -7.92
C ASN A 27 -12.55 -0.48 -8.19
N HIS A 28 -11.67 -1.04 -7.37
CA HIS A 28 -10.23 -0.72 -7.37
C HIS A 28 -9.32 -1.89 -7.72
N GLY A 29 -9.84 -3.12 -7.76
CA GLY A 29 -9.08 -4.35 -7.97
C GLY A 29 -8.24 -4.80 -6.77
N HIS A 30 -8.10 -3.98 -5.74
CA HIS A 30 -7.32 -4.28 -4.54
C HIS A 30 -7.83 -3.50 -3.32
N PRO A 31 -7.60 -4.00 -2.08
CA PRO A 31 -7.91 -3.23 -0.88
C PRO A 31 -7.14 -1.90 -0.86
N ILE A 32 -7.85 -0.81 -0.62
CA ILE A 32 -7.34 0.54 -0.51
C ILE A 32 -7.12 0.87 0.97
N ASN A 33 -5.93 1.37 1.27
CA ASN A 33 -5.62 1.91 2.60
C ASN A 33 -5.81 3.43 2.59
N TYR A 34 -6.94 3.91 3.10
CA TYR A 34 -7.24 5.34 3.26
C TYR A 34 -6.31 6.06 4.26
N ASN A 35 -5.62 5.31 5.13
CA ASN A 35 -4.68 5.85 6.13
C ASN A 35 -3.24 5.95 5.61
N ARG A 36 -2.98 5.80 4.30
CA ARG A 36 -1.63 6.05 3.77
C ARG A 36 -1.29 7.53 3.97
N VAL A 37 -0.36 7.82 4.87
CA VAL A 37 0.20 9.17 5.06
C VAL A 37 0.73 9.64 3.71
N GLN A 38 0.05 10.64 3.12
CA GLN A 38 0.49 11.28 1.90
C GLN A 38 1.78 12.05 2.20
N VAL A 39 2.91 11.45 1.86
CA VAL A 39 4.19 12.15 1.95
C VAL A 39 4.16 13.28 0.91
N SER A 40 4.46 14.51 1.35
CA SER A 40 4.53 15.62 0.41
C SER A 40 5.63 15.32 -0.61
N LYS A 41 5.37 15.62 -1.90
CA LYS A 41 6.35 15.40 -2.99
C LYS A 41 7.68 16.14 -2.76
N LYS A 42 7.67 17.16 -1.88
CA LYS A 42 8.82 17.99 -1.51
C LYS A 42 9.47 17.57 -0.18
N VAL A 43 8.93 16.61 0.57
CA VAL A 43 9.57 16.15 1.81
C VAL A 43 10.88 15.45 1.45
N TYR A 44 11.99 16.08 1.85
CA TYR A 44 13.35 15.58 1.72
C TYR A 44 13.50 14.19 2.35
N ASN A 45 13.50 13.14 1.53
CA ASN A 45 13.82 11.80 1.98
C ASN A 45 15.35 11.65 1.98
N ARG A 46 15.97 11.93 3.13
CA ARG A 46 17.43 11.84 3.38
C ARG A 46 18.07 10.51 2.93
N LYS A 47 17.29 9.46 2.69
CA LYS A 47 17.76 8.14 2.23
C LYS A 47 17.58 7.92 0.73
N ARG A 48 16.63 8.59 0.07
CA ARG A 48 16.43 8.45 -1.39
C ARG A 48 17.60 9.05 -2.15
N ASP A 49 17.98 10.27 -1.76
CA ASP A 49 19.08 10.97 -2.43
C ASP A 49 20.45 10.42 -2.01
N LYS A 50 20.58 9.55 -1.00
CA LYS A 50 21.90 8.92 -0.69
C LYS A 50 22.40 7.99 -1.80
N ALA A 51 21.50 7.44 -2.62
CA ALA A 51 21.88 6.65 -3.79
C ALA A 51 22.38 7.55 -4.94
N ASP A 52 21.76 8.71 -5.17
CA ASP A 52 22.10 9.63 -6.27
C ASP A 52 23.15 10.71 -5.90
N ALA A 53 23.16 11.18 -4.66
CA ALA A 53 23.94 12.33 -4.20
C ALA A 53 25.45 12.08 -4.16
N ARG A 54 25.89 10.82 -4.36
CA ARG A 54 27.32 10.51 -4.34
C ARG A 54 27.94 10.31 -5.70
N ARG A 55 27.18 10.29 -6.82
CA ARG A 55 27.72 10.01 -8.18
C ARG A 55 28.84 8.96 -8.16
N HIS A 56 28.74 8.00 -7.24
CA HIS A 56 29.84 7.11 -6.86
C HIS A 56 29.86 5.85 -7.72
N LEU A 57 28.87 5.74 -8.61
CA LEU A 57 28.89 4.82 -9.72
C LEU A 57 29.79 5.44 -10.79
N PRO A 58 30.88 4.78 -11.17
CA PRO A 58 31.74 5.26 -12.25
C PRO A 58 30.91 5.40 -13.54
N TYR A 59 31.17 6.47 -14.30
CA TYR A 59 30.50 6.79 -15.57
C TYR A 59 30.47 5.62 -16.58
N SER A 60 31.36 4.63 -16.42
CA SER A 60 31.44 3.42 -17.25
C SER A 60 30.17 2.56 -17.22
N PHE A 61 29.34 2.62 -16.18
CA PHE A 61 28.09 1.85 -16.11
C PHE A 61 26.91 2.49 -16.85
N LEU A 62 27.00 3.78 -17.21
CA LEU A 62 25.91 4.47 -17.92
C LEU A 62 25.97 4.28 -19.44
N TYR A 63 27.13 3.93 -19.99
CA TYR A 63 27.30 3.68 -21.43
C TYR A 63 26.82 2.30 -21.87
N LEU A 64 26.71 1.34 -20.95
CA LEU A 64 26.38 -0.07 -21.26
C LEU A 64 24.87 -0.35 -21.33
N ILE A 65 24.02 0.64 -21.01
CA ILE A 65 22.55 0.51 -21.03
C ILE A 65 21.96 1.19 -22.28
N VAL A 66 22.79 1.83 -23.12
CA VAL A 66 22.36 2.61 -24.30
C VAL A 66 22.86 2.00 -25.63
N GLU A 67 23.31 0.74 -25.62
CA GLU A 67 23.42 -0.10 -26.83
C GLU A 67 22.33 -1.18 -26.86
#